data_AF-A0A9D7DDW3-F1
#
_entry.id   AF-A0A9D7DDW3-F1
#
_cell.length_a   1.000
_cell.length_b   1.000
_cell.length_c   1.000
_cell.angle_alpha   90.00
_cell.angle_beta   90.00
_cell.angle_gamma   90.00
#
_symmetry.space_group_name_H-M   'P 1'
#
loop_
_entity.id
_entity.type
_entity.pdbx_description
1 polymer ?
#
loop_
_entity_poly.entity_id
_entity_poly.type
_entity_poly.pdbx_seq_one_letter_code
_entity_poly.pdbx_strand_id
1 'polypeptide(L)' 'MFTDPKLQREFESVVVHRSLPAGTELMRTGDPITHIPIVHKGSLRILAQDPEGRERFLYHIMPGESCAMSLT' A
#
# COMPACT_ATOMS: atom_id res chain seq x y z
N MET A 1 -14.53 -2.40 4.15
CA MET A 1 -13.41 -3.32 3.87
C MET A 1 -13.52 -4.63 4.66
N PHE A 2 -14.13 -4.66 5.85
CA PHE A 2 -14.41 -5.90 6.59
C PHE A 2 -15.90 -5.99 6.97
N THR A 3 -16.45 -7.19 7.10
CA THR A 3 -17.85 -7.43 7.51
C THR A 3 -17.98 -7.83 8.98
N ASP A 4 -16.93 -8.41 9.57
CA ASP A 4 -16.90 -8.78 10.98
C ASP A 4 -16.72 -7.52 11.88
N PRO A 5 -17.69 -7.20 12.75
CA PRO A 5 -17.61 -6.03 13.64
C PRO A 5 -16.47 -6.10 14.66
N LYS A 6 -16.05 -7.29 15.09
CA LYS A 6 -14.93 -7.45 16.02
C LYS A 6 -13.62 -7.09 15.33
N LEU A 7 -13.43 -7.59 14.10
CA LEU A 7 -12.24 -7.28 13.30
C LEU A 7 -12.17 -5.78 12.98
N GLN A 8 -13.30 -5.14 12.65
CA GLN A 8 -13.34 -3.69 12.41
C GLN A 8 -12.81 -2.90 13.62
N ARG A 9 -13.30 -3.20 14.83
CA ARG A 9 -12.87 -2.51 16.06
C ARG A 9 -11.40 -2.70 16.37
N GLU A 10 -10.90 -3.92 16.26
CA GLU A 10 -9.48 -4.21 16.50
C GLU A 10 -8.60 -3.54 15.44
N PHE A 11 -9.02 -3.56 14.17
CA PHE A 11 -8.31 -2.87 13.11
C PHE A 11 -8.24 -1.36 13.33
N GLU A 12 -9.38 -0.74 13.68
CA GLU A 12 -9.47 0.69 13.97
C GLU A 12 -8.64 1.10 15.19
N SER A 13 -8.41 0.19 16.16
CA SER A 13 -7.61 0.51 17.36
C SER A 13 -6.10 0.56 17.09
N VAL A 14 -5.62 -0.14 16.05
CA VAL A 14 -4.19 -0.23 15.71
C VAL A 14 -3.80 0.55 14.45
N VAL A 15 -4.77 0.95 13.62
CA VAL A 15 -4.48 1.64 12.36
C VAL A 15 -3.92 3.04 12.62
N VAL A 16 -2.94 3.42 11.81
CA VAL A 16 -2.32 4.74 11.87
C VAL A 16 -2.69 5.53 10.62
N HIS A 17 -3.48 6.59 10.80
CA HIS A 17 -3.86 7.46 9.69
C HIS A 17 -2.70 8.39 9.27
N ARG A 18 -2.48 8.47 7.96
CA ARG A 18 -1.50 9.36 7.33
C ARG A 18 -2.10 9.99 6.08
N SER A 19 -1.85 11.29 5.91
CA SER A 19 -2.15 12.02 4.67
C SER A 19 -0.82 12.46 4.08
N LEU A 20 -0.61 12.16 2.80
CA LEU A 20 0.66 12.36 2.11
C LEU A 20 0.42 13.11 0.80
N PRO A 21 1.32 14.02 0.41
CA PRO A 21 1.29 14.63 -0.90
C PRO A 21 1.40 13.62 -2.04
N ALA A 22 0.86 13.97 -3.21
CA ALA A 22 1.06 13.17 -4.42
C ALA A 22 2.56 13.14 -4.78
N GLY A 23 3.05 11.96 -5.18
CA GLY A 23 4.46 11.75 -5.52
C GLY A 23 5.36 11.44 -4.32
N THR A 24 4.83 11.39 -3.09
CA THR A 24 5.59 10.86 -1.95
C THR A 24 5.92 9.39 -2.17
N GLU A 25 7.21 9.06 -2.11
CA GLU A 25 7.68 7.69 -2.11
C GLU A 25 7.49 7.07 -0.72
N LEU A 26 6.83 5.91 -0.67
CA LEU A 26 6.55 5.21 0.59
C LEU A 26 7.61 4.18 0.95
N MET A 27 8.15 3.49 -0.04
CA MET A 27 9.05 2.36 0.09
C MET A 27 9.80 2.10 -1.22
N ARG A 28 11.01 1.58 -1.12
CA ARG A 28 11.85 1.11 -2.23
C ARG A 28 12.11 -0.39 -2.13
N THR A 29 12.52 -0.99 -3.24
CA THR A 29 12.99 -2.37 -3.25
C THR A 29 14.20 -2.52 -2.32
N GLY A 30 14.13 -3.47 -1.39
CA GLY A 30 15.18 -3.73 -0.39
C GLY A 30 14.94 -3.05 0.95
N ASP A 31 13.98 -2.13 1.06
CA ASP A 31 13.64 -1.53 2.34
C ASP A 31 13.00 -2.58 3.27
N PRO A 32 13.27 -2.52 4.59
CA PRO A 32 12.58 -3.34 5.55
C PRO A 32 11.08 -2.98 5.58
N ILE A 33 10.22 -3.99 5.42
CA ILE A 33 8.77 -3.80 5.51
C ILE A 33 8.39 -3.64 6.97
N THR A 34 8.19 -2.39 7.39
CA THR A 34 7.78 -2.05 8.76
C THR A 34 6.28 -1.86 8.90
N HIS A 35 5.60 -1.50 7.81
CA HIS A 35 4.17 -1.22 7.76
C HIS A 35 3.59 -1.61 6.40
N ILE A 36 2.30 -1.97 6.38
CA ILE A 36 1.57 -2.24 5.14
C ILE A 36 0.58 -1.09 4.90
N PRO A 37 0.74 -0.29 3.83
CA PRO A 37 -0.17 0.81 3.56
C PRO A 37 -1.52 0.28 3.06
N ILE A 38 -2.61 0.90 3.53
CA ILE A 38 -3.97 0.65 3.05
C ILE A 38 -4.53 1.97 2.51
N VAL A 39 -4.96 1.96 1.26
CA VAL A 39 -5.45 3.17 0.60
C VAL A 39 -6.88 3.46 1.06
N HIS A 40 -7.06 4.60 1.74
CA HIS A 40 -8.39 5.09 2.11
C HIS A 40 -8.97 6.07 1.07
N LYS A 41 -8.11 6.93 0.49
CA LYS A 41 -8.45 7.89 -0.57
C LYS A 41 -7.22 8.15 -1.45
N GLY A 42 -7.42 8.31 -2.75
CA GLY A 42 -6.34 8.49 -3.73
C GLY A 42 -5.91 7.15 -4.34
N SER A 43 -4.63 7.02 -4.68
CA SER A 43 -4.06 5.77 -5.21
C SER A 43 -2.57 5.66 -4.88
N LEU A 44 -2.06 4.43 -4.86
CA LEU A 44 -0.62 4.16 -4.81
C LEU A 44 -0.16 3.65 -6.17
N ARG A 45 0.93 4.21 -6.69
CA ARG A 45 1.56 3.77 -7.95
C ARG A 45 2.66 2.76 -7.65
N ILE A 46 2.53 1.55 -8.17
CA ILE A 46 3.53 0.50 -8.00
C ILE A 46 4.45 0.47 -9.21
N LEU A 47 5.74 0.59 -8.95
CA LEU A 47 6.81 0.57 -9.95
C LEU A 47 7.74 -0.61 -9.63
N ALA A 48 8.12 -1.38 -10.65
CA ALA A 48 9.26 -2.28 -10.54
C ALA A 48 10.52 -1.54 -10.96
N GLN A 49 11.63 -1.80 -10.28
CA GLN A 49 12.94 -1.30 -10.67
C GLN A 49 13.81 -2.48 -11.12
N ASP A 50 14.57 -2.31 -12.21
CA ASP A 50 15.58 -3.28 -12.63
C ASP A 50 16.95 -3.01 -11.97
N PRO A 51 17.94 -3.91 -12.12
CA PRO A 51 19.27 -3.73 -11.53
C PRO A 51 19.99 -2.47 -11.99
N GLU A 52 19.67 -1.94 -13.18
CA GLU A 52 20.22 -0.69 -13.72
C GLU A 52 19.48 0.55 -13.19
N GLY A 53 18.46 0.37 -12.35
CA GLY A 53 17.70 1.43 -11.72
C GLY A 53 16.55 1.98 -12.55
N ARG A 54 16.22 1.37 -13.70
CA ARG A 54 15.12 1.83 -14.56
C ARG A 54 13.78 1.39 -13.99
N GLU A 55 12.84 2.33 -13.96
CA GLU A 55 11.50 2.11 -13.45
C GLU A 55 10.54 1.61 -14.55
N ARG A 56 9.76 0.58 -14.22
CA ARG A 56 8.65 0.08 -15.03
C ARG A 56 7.36 0.18 -14.22
N PHE A 57 6.38 0.88 -14.76
CA PHE A 57 5.04 0.91 -14.19
C PHE A 57 4.39 -0.46 -14.21
N LEU A 58 3.79 -0.87 -13.09
CA LEU A 58 3.03 -2.11 -12.99
C LEU A 58 1.52 -1.83 -12.95
N TYR A 59 1.04 -1.24 -11.85
CA TYR A 59 -0.38 -0.96 -11.63
C TYR A 59 -0.58 0.09 -10.53
N HIS A 60 -1.83 0.51 -10.34
CA HIS A 60 -2.26 1.31 -9.19
C HIS A 60 -3.01 0.45 -8.17
N ILE A 61 -2.80 0.72 -6.88
CA ILE A 61 -3.68 0.22 -5.81
C ILE A 61 -4.68 1.33 -5.49
N MET A 62 -5.96 1.04 -5.67
CA MET A 62 -7.08 1.95 -5.39
C MET A 62 -7.69 1.66 -4.01
N PRO A 63 -8.55 2.55 -3.47
CA PRO A 63 -9.20 2.31 -2.19
C PRO A 63 -10.02 1.02 -2.19
N GLY A 64 -9.80 0.18 -1.18
CA GLY A 64 -10.49 -1.10 -1.03
C GLY A 64 -9.89 -2.26 -1.84
N GLU A 65 -8.87 -2.01 -2.66
CA GLU A 65 -8.10 -3.07 -3.32
C GLU A 65 -7.00 -3.59 -2.40
N SER A 66 -6.74 -4.90 -2.44
CA SER A 66 -5.52 -5.48 -1.89
C SER A 66 -4.42 -5.45 -2.95
N CYS A 67 -3.16 -5.44 -2.50
CA CYS A 67 -2.01 -5.55 -3.40
C CYS A 67 -2.11 -6.85 -4.22
N ALA A 68 -2.08 -6.74 -5.56
CA ALA A 68 -2.27 -7.88 -6.46
C ALA A 68 -1.18 -8.97 -6.30
N MET A 69 -0.01 -8.62 -5.74
CA MET A 69 1.08 -9.56 -5.43
C MET A 69 0.84 -10.41 -4.16
N SER A 70 -0.33 -10.32 -3.51
CA SER A 70 -0.67 -11.19 -2.36
C SER A 70 -1.08 -12.61 -2.78
N LEU A 71 -1.23 -12.88 -4.09
CA LEU A 71 -1.64 -14.18 -4.65
C LEU A 71 -0.49 -14.84 -5.44
N THR A 72 0.60 -15.23 -4.80
CA THR A 72 1.54 -16.23 -5.33
C THR A 72 2.21 -16.99 -4.20
#